data_AF-A0A2N6A8H0-F1
#
_entry.id   AF-A0A2N6A8H0-F1
#
_cell.length_a   1.000
_cell.length_b   1.000
_cell.length_c   1.000
_cell.angle_alpha   90.00
_cell.angle_beta   90.00
_cell.angle_gamma   90.00
#
_symmetry.space_group_name_H-M   'P 1'
#
loop_
_entity.id
_entity.type
_entity.pdbx_description
1 polymer ?
#
loop_
_entity_poly.entity_id
_entity_poly.type
_entity_poly.pdbx_seq_one_letter_code
_entity_poly.pdbx_strand_id
1 'polypeptide(L)'
;MEGEPLDIGKLLYQADGKPRVSILSIAHLSDQERMFFVTLVLNEMVAWIRRQSGTSSLRAILYMDEIFGYFPPTANPPSKTPMLTLLKQARAFGLGCVLATQNPVDLDYKGLGNTGTWFIGRLQTERDKLRVLDGLEGASTAAGKAFDRETLDATISGLGKRVFLMNNVHDDAPVLFETRWVLSYLRGPLTRMQIETLMSARKQQGAGRTAAADPSTPAAASARLSKKEQKAAAGQEKPVVTAAAPETWLDATRPLPAGTRLLYRPGLLTSTSLHYANARAKIDDWSTLTVLAPVPERATTSPWDDADVFPEENAPGERGDAEQGAGHADLPAAAANQKNITLWNKKLKTWLYQNRSITAWSCRELKLLSEPGETEGEFRVRLTQALHEKRDLDMEKLRTKYLPKFSRVQDKIRRAEERIDREEAQYKNQTLNTAVSIGSTLLGALLGRRSSTRGTINRAASSVNRASRAMREKDDIKRAKAGLQAAQQELVALEDRFREDAEKMKNVDVADLKVSEIVIRPRKSDITVGELSIAWVPWSVSEDGIAERLL
;
A
#
# COMPACT_ATOMS: atom_id res chain seq x y z
N MET A 1 22.32 -8.41 -9.04
CA MET A 1 22.03 -7.23 -8.21
C MET A 1 22.04 -7.69 -6.77
N GLU A 2 22.89 -7.12 -5.93
CA GLU A 2 22.89 -7.40 -4.49
C GLU A 2 22.02 -6.34 -3.80
N GLY A 3 21.01 -6.76 -3.04
CA GLY A 3 20.10 -5.87 -2.32
C GLY A 3 18.72 -6.49 -2.10
N GLU A 4 17.98 -5.96 -1.12
CA GLU A 4 16.58 -6.37 -0.91
C GLU A 4 15.73 -5.92 -2.12
N PRO A 5 14.91 -6.80 -2.72
CA PRO A 5 14.05 -6.42 -3.84
C PRO A 5 13.05 -5.34 -3.40
N LEU A 6 12.70 -4.45 -4.34
CA LEU A 6 11.73 -3.39 -4.09
C LEU A 6 10.33 -3.99 -3.88
N ASP A 7 9.83 -3.92 -2.65
CA ASP A 7 8.50 -4.41 -2.27
C ASP A 7 7.64 -3.25 -1.73
N ILE A 8 6.59 -2.91 -2.48
CA ILE A 8 5.65 -1.84 -2.10
C ILE A 8 4.91 -2.17 -0.79
N GLY A 9 4.57 -3.43 -0.54
CA GLY A 9 3.93 -3.87 0.69
C GLY A 9 4.81 -3.56 1.90
N LYS A 10 6.10 -3.92 1.84
CA LYS A 10 7.08 -3.61 2.90
C LYS A 10 7.37 -2.12 3.04
N LEU A 11 7.19 -1.33 1.98
CA LEU A 11 7.28 0.13 2.05
C LEU A 11 6.03 0.75 2.70
N LEU A 12 4.86 0.14 2.57
CA LEU A 12 3.62 0.67 3.14
C LEU A 12 3.33 0.17 4.56
N TYR A 13 3.84 -1.00 4.92
CA TYR A 13 3.56 -1.68 6.18
C TYR A 13 4.80 -2.29 6.82
N GLN A 14 4.78 -2.40 8.15
CA GLN A 14 5.74 -3.22 8.90
C GLN A 14 5.28 -4.70 8.91
N ALA A 15 6.16 -5.61 9.35
CA ALA A 15 5.83 -7.04 9.45
C ALA A 15 4.65 -7.35 10.40
N ASP A 16 4.37 -6.47 11.36
CA ASP A 16 3.20 -6.56 12.26
C ASP A 16 1.93 -5.94 11.65
N GLY A 17 1.97 -5.51 10.38
CA GLY A 17 0.88 -4.88 9.66
C GLY A 17 0.71 -3.38 9.95
N LYS A 18 1.55 -2.76 10.78
CA LYS A 18 1.42 -1.32 11.08
C LYS A 18 1.75 -0.46 9.86
N PRO A 19 0.91 0.53 9.53
CA PRO A 19 1.19 1.45 8.44
C PRO A 19 2.43 2.29 8.74
N ARG A 20 3.19 2.62 7.70
CA ARG A 20 4.39 3.46 7.79
C ARG A 20 4.37 4.56 6.75
N VAL A 21 5.06 5.65 7.06
CA VAL A 21 5.40 6.68 6.08
C VAL A 21 6.78 6.34 5.52
N SER A 22 6.83 6.02 4.22
CA SER A 22 8.08 5.76 3.52
C SER A 22 8.46 6.95 2.65
N ILE A 23 9.68 7.43 2.84
CA ILE A 23 10.24 8.57 2.10
C ILE A 23 11.37 8.05 1.23
N LEU A 24 11.18 8.13 -0.09
CA LEU A 24 12.18 7.74 -1.08
C LEU A 24 12.95 8.99 -1.50
N SER A 25 14.15 9.17 -0.95
CA SER A 25 14.99 10.33 -1.27
C SER A 25 15.79 10.08 -2.55
N ILE A 26 15.49 10.85 -3.59
CA ILE A 26 16.15 10.77 -4.91
C ILE A 26 17.05 11.98 -5.21
N ALA A 27 17.26 12.85 -4.21
CA ALA A 27 17.99 14.11 -4.37
C ALA A 27 19.48 13.93 -4.71
N HIS A 28 20.05 12.78 -4.40
CA HIS A 28 21.47 12.45 -4.63
C HIS A 28 21.73 11.74 -5.96
N LEU A 29 20.66 11.38 -6.69
CA LEU A 29 20.75 10.67 -7.97
C LEU A 29 20.87 11.67 -9.13
N SER A 30 21.61 11.28 -10.16
CA SER A 30 21.60 11.96 -11.46
C SER A 30 20.23 11.87 -12.14
N ASP A 31 19.98 12.70 -13.15
CA ASP A 31 18.67 12.73 -13.82
C ASP A 31 18.29 11.38 -14.45
N GLN A 32 19.27 10.67 -15.03
CA GLN A 32 19.05 9.36 -15.62
C GLN A 32 18.72 8.29 -14.56
N GLU A 33 19.47 8.26 -13.47
CA GLU A 33 19.22 7.35 -12.34
C GLU A 33 17.87 7.66 -11.67
N ARG A 34 17.54 8.94 -11.54
CA ARG A 34 16.27 9.40 -10.98
C ARG A 34 15.10 8.95 -11.85
N MET A 35 15.20 9.12 -13.17
CA MET A 35 14.19 8.64 -14.12
C MET A 35 14.02 7.13 -14.06
N PHE A 36 15.12 6.39 -14.03
CA PHE A 36 15.10 4.93 -13.89
C PHE A 36 14.41 4.49 -12.59
N PHE A 37 14.84 5.05 -11.45
CA PHE A 37 14.29 4.71 -10.14
C PHE A 37 12.80 5.03 -10.03
N VAL A 38 12.37 6.22 -10.46
CA VAL A 38 10.94 6.60 -10.46
C VAL A 38 10.14 5.65 -11.34
N THR A 39 10.65 5.29 -12.51
CA THR A 39 9.96 4.34 -13.41
C THR A 39 9.81 2.96 -12.76
N LEU A 40 10.85 2.47 -12.08
CA LEU A 40 10.79 1.21 -11.34
C LEU A 40 9.72 1.25 -10.25
N VAL A 41 9.73 2.29 -9.40
CA VAL A 41 8.77 2.47 -8.31
C VAL A 41 7.33 2.54 -8.82
N LEU A 42 7.09 3.27 -9.91
CA LEU A 42 5.75 3.39 -10.48
C LEU A 42 5.24 2.06 -11.04
N ASN A 43 6.11 1.25 -11.67
CA ASN A 43 5.73 -0.07 -12.16
C ASN A 43 5.45 -1.05 -11.01
N GLU A 44 6.27 -1.06 -9.97
CA GLU A 44 6.02 -1.87 -8.77
C GLU A 44 4.73 -1.44 -8.06
N MET A 45 4.42 -0.15 -8.04
CA MET A 45 3.13 0.35 -7.53
C MET A 45 1.96 -0.15 -8.39
N VAL A 46 2.09 -0.15 -9.72
CA VAL A 46 1.08 -0.71 -10.64
C VAL A 46 0.89 -2.22 -10.39
N ALA A 47 1.98 -2.98 -10.24
CA ALA A 47 1.92 -4.41 -9.93
C ALA A 47 1.25 -4.66 -8.57
N TRP A 48 1.58 -3.83 -7.56
CA TRP A 48 0.98 -3.91 -6.24
C TRP A 48 -0.54 -3.66 -6.26
N ILE A 49 -1.02 -2.59 -6.92
CA ILE A 49 -2.47 -2.31 -6.97
C ILE A 49 -3.26 -3.43 -7.67
N ARG A 50 -2.68 -4.10 -8.68
CA ARG A 50 -3.33 -5.18 -9.42
C ARG A 50 -3.57 -6.43 -8.57
N ARG A 51 -2.82 -6.61 -7.48
CA ARG A 51 -3.02 -7.69 -6.51
C ARG A 51 -4.01 -7.33 -5.41
N GLN A 52 -4.46 -6.07 -5.31
CA GLN A 52 -5.39 -5.64 -4.28
C GLN A 52 -6.84 -5.89 -4.68
N SER A 53 -7.69 -6.15 -3.70
CA SER A 53 -9.14 -6.14 -3.90
C SER A 53 -9.66 -4.72 -4.11
N GLY A 54 -10.67 -4.58 -4.97
CA GLY A 54 -11.33 -3.31 -5.22
C GLY A 54 -11.95 -2.74 -3.94
N THR A 55 -11.86 -1.42 -3.75
CA THR A 55 -12.38 -0.73 -2.56
C THR A 55 -12.71 0.73 -2.84
N SER A 56 -13.69 1.27 -2.10
CA SER A 56 -14.00 2.70 -2.08
C SER A 56 -13.19 3.48 -1.04
N SER A 57 -12.49 2.79 -0.13
CA SER A 57 -11.74 3.38 0.96
C SER A 57 -10.26 3.52 0.64
N LEU A 58 -9.64 4.58 1.14
CA LEU A 58 -8.23 4.86 0.91
C LEU A 58 -7.33 3.85 1.67
N ARG A 59 -6.48 3.15 0.92
CA ARG A 59 -5.43 2.24 1.42
C ARG A 59 -4.10 2.97 1.61
N ALA A 60 -3.69 3.73 0.60
CA ALA A 60 -2.38 4.36 0.55
C ALA A 60 -2.40 5.64 -0.29
N ILE A 61 -1.40 6.49 -0.08
CA ILE A 61 -1.14 7.67 -0.90
C ILE A 61 0.25 7.55 -1.52
N LEU A 62 0.32 7.63 -2.85
CA LEU A 62 1.56 7.92 -3.56
C LEU A 62 1.68 9.44 -3.70
N TYR A 63 2.68 10.02 -3.02
CA TYR A 63 3.00 11.44 -3.12
C TYR A 63 4.28 11.62 -3.93
N MET A 64 4.21 12.49 -4.96
CA MET A 64 5.38 12.90 -5.74
C MET A 64 5.56 14.42 -5.61
N ASP A 65 6.65 14.81 -4.97
CA ASP A 65 7.10 16.19 -4.93
C ASP A 65 7.89 16.50 -6.21
N GLU A 66 7.42 17.49 -6.96
CA GLU A 66 7.90 17.89 -8.28
C GLU A 66 7.76 16.82 -9.38
N ILE A 67 6.64 16.87 -10.11
CA ILE A 67 6.38 16.01 -11.27
C ILE A 67 6.94 16.55 -12.60
N PHE A 68 7.49 17.76 -12.61
CA PHE A 68 8.12 18.32 -13.81
C PHE A 68 9.22 17.37 -14.35
N GLY A 69 9.27 17.22 -15.67
CA GLY A 69 10.17 16.27 -16.35
C GLY A 69 9.68 14.81 -16.41
N TYR A 70 8.86 14.38 -15.45
CA TYR A 70 8.27 13.02 -15.45
C TYR A 70 6.94 12.92 -16.20
N PHE A 71 6.27 14.05 -16.36
CA PHE A 71 4.94 14.12 -16.97
C PHE A 71 4.79 15.29 -17.99
N PRO A 72 5.72 15.42 -18.97
CA PRO A 72 5.69 16.51 -19.94
C PRO A 72 4.54 16.36 -20.95
N PRO A 73 4.03 17.46 -21.55
CA PRO A 73 2.91 17.42 -22.49
C PRO A 73 3.22 16.72 -23.81
N THR A 74 4.44 16.87 -24.33
CA THR A 74 4.83 16.42 -25.68
C THR A 74 5.73 15.18 -25.67
N ALA A 75 6.64 15.08 -24.71
CA ALA A 75 7.54 13.93 -24.58
C ALA A 75 6.88 12.74 -23.88
N ASN A 76 7.45 11.55 -24.07
CA ASN A 76 6.98 10.31 -23.44
C ASN A 76 8.12 9.61 -22.68
N PRO A 77 8.56 10.15 -21.53
CA PRO A 77 9.57 9.49 -20.71
C PRO A 77 9.06 8.15 -20.16
N PRO A 78 9.94 7.21 -19.80
CA PRO A 78 9.55 5.88 -19.30
C PRO A 78 8.59 5.92 -18.09
N SER A 79 8.66 6.96 -17.26
CA SER A 79 7.78 7.17 -16.10
C SER A 79 6.34 7.53 -16.47
N LYS A 80 6.08 8.07 -17.67
CA LYS A 80 4.77 8.66 -18.03
C LYS A 80 3.67 7.61 -18.16
N THR A 81 3.96 6.48 -18.81
CA THR A 81 3.00 5.38 -19.00
C THR A 81 2.49 4.76 -17.68
N PRO A 82 3.37 4.33 -16.74
CA PRO A 82 2.88 3.80 -15.47
C PRO A 82 2.17 4.88 -14.64
N MET A 83 2.61 6.15 -14.68
CA MET A 83 1.90 7.25 -14.03
C MET A 83 0.48 7.44 -14.57
N LEU A 84 0.28 7.45 -15.89
CA LEU A 84 -1.04 7.50 -16.52
C LEU A 84 -1.92 6.32 -16.11
N THR A 85 -1.32 5.13 -16.00
CA THR A 85 -2.02 3.92 -15.53
C THR A 85 -2.52 4.10 -14.11
N LEU A 86 -1.67 4.58 -13.20
CA LEU A 86 -2.07 4.88 -11.82
C LEU A 86 -3.18 5.94 -11.78
N LEU A 87 -3.01 7.08 -12.46
CA LEU A 87 -4.02 8.15 -12.48
C LEU A 87 -5.40 7.68 -12.99
N LYS A 88 -5.44 6.68 -13.89
CA LYS A 88 -6.70 6.13 -14.43
C LYS A 88 -7.30 5.02 -13.58
N GLN A 89 -6.47 4.15 -12.99
CA GLN A 89 -6.93 2.87 -12.43
C GLN A 89 -6.79 2.78 -10.90
N ALA A 90 -5.84 3.50 -10.30
CA ALA A 90 -5.48 3.36 -8.89
C ALA A 90 -6.65 3.59 -7.92
N ARG A 91 -7.58 4.50 -8.28
CA ARG A 91 -8.77 4.82 -7.48
C ARG A 91 -9.61 3.58 -7.14
N ALA A 92 -9.77 2.66 -8.09
CA ALA A 92 -10.58 1.45 -7.88
C ALA A 92 -9.99 0.50 -6.83
N PHE A 93 -8.69 0.63 -6.56
CA PHE A 93 -7.94 -0.20 -5.62
C PHE A 93 -7.59 0.56 -4.33
N GLY A 94 -8.13 1.77 -4.12
CA GLY A 94 -7.90 2.57 -2.92
C GLY A 94 -6.52 3.25 -2.86
N LEU A 95 -5.79 3.39 -3.97
CA LEU A 95 -4.56 4.18 -4.02
C LEU A 95 -4.86 5.60 -4.51
N GLY A 96 -4.56 6.59 -3.68
CA GLY A 96 -4.61 8.01 -4.04
C GLY A 96 -3.26 8.49 -4.58
N CYS A 97 -3.27 9.27 -5.67
CA CYS A 97 -2.07 9.93 -6.18
C CYS A 97 -2.13 11.42 -5.85
N VAL A 98 -1.09 11.94 -5.20
CA VAL A 98 -0.93 13.37 -4.92
C VAL A 98 0.33 13.83 -5.64
N LEU A 99 0.15 14.71 -6.61
CA LEU A 99 1.22 15.21 -7.47
C LEU A 99 1.40 16.71 -7.19
N ALA A 100 2.64 17.14 -7.00
CA ALA A 100 2.99 18.54 -6.79
C ALA A 100 3.97 19.02 -7.87
N THR A 101 3.88 20.28 -8.24
CA THR A 101 4.86 20.93 -9.12
C THR A 101 4.97 22.42 -8.79
N GLN A 102 6.13 23.01 -9.05
CA GLN A 102 6.29 24.47 -9.07
C GLN A 102 6.15 25.04 -10.48
N ASN A 103 6.20 24.19 -11.52
CA ASN A 103 6.22 24.59 -12.93
C ASN A 103 4.94 24.11 -13.64
N PRO A 104 3.81 24.81 -13.47
CA PRO A 104 2.54 24.35 -14.01
C PRO A 104 2.48 24.38 -15.55
N VAL A 105 3.33 25.13 -16.24
CA VAL A 105 3.24 25.30 -17.70
C VAL A 105 3.55 24.01 -18.47
N ASP A 106 4.55 23.26 -18.01
CA ASP A 106 5.14 22.13 -18.74
C ASP A 106 4.57 20.77 -18.29
N LEU A 107 3.28 20.75 -17.95
CA LEU A 107 2.55 19.54 -17.58
C LEU A 107 1.54 19.10 -18.64
N ASP A 108 1.39 17.78 -18.76
CA ASP A 108 0.32 17.16 -19.54
C ASP A 108 -1.03 17.23 -18.81
N TYR A 109 -1.72 18.37 -18.92
CA TYR A 109 -3.05 18.55 -18.32
C TYR A 109 -4.12 17.59 -18.87
N LYS A 110 -3.97 17.10 -20.11
CA LYS A 110 -4.88 16.09 -20.65
C LYS A 110 -4.73 14.78 -19.89
N GLY A 111 -3.49 14.38 -19.61
CA GLY A 111 -3.18 13.24 -18.74
C GLY A 111 -3.68 13.42 -17.31
N LEU A 112 -3.67 14.66 -16.78
CA LEU A 112 -4.16 15.01 -15.46
C LEU A 112 -5.69 15.18 -15.36
N GLY A 113 -6.45 15.03 -16.47
CA GLY A 113 -7.92 15.18 -16.46
C GLY A 113 -8.66 14.22 -15.51
N ASN A 114 -8.02 13.13 -15.09
CA ASN A 114 -8.56 12.21 -14.07
C ASN A 114 -8.35 12.69 -12.62
N THR A 115 -7.65 13.81 -12.43
CA THR A 115 -7.40 14.41 -11.11
C THR A 115 -8.65 15.12 -10.63
N GLY A 116 -9.33 14.52 -9.65
CA GLY A 116 -10.59 15.04 -9.12
C GLY A 116 -10.44 16.23 -8.15
N THR A 117 -9.25 16.48 -7.62
CA THR A 117 -9.01 17.54 -6.63
C THR A 117 -7.74 18.31 -6.96
N TRP A 118 -7.85 19.63 -7.06
CA TRP A 118 -6.78 20.54 -7.40
C TRP A 118 -6.54 21.50 -6.24
N PHE A 119 -5.29 21.66 -5.84
CA PHE A 119 -4.86 22.64 -4.84
C PHE A 119 -3.97 23.67 -5.53
N ILE A 120 -4.49 24.88 -5.72
CA ILE A 120 -3.82 25.94 -6.47
C ILE A 120 -3.33 26.99 -5.48
N GLY A 121 -2.01 27.13 -5.41
CA GLY A 121 -1.37 28.22 -4.66
C GLY A 121 -1.28 29.50 -5.48
N ARG A 122 -0.55 30.47 -4.95
CA ARG A 122 -0.24 31.71 -5.66
C ARG A 122 0.60 31.43 -6.91
N LEU A 123 0.11 31.87 -8.06
CA LEU A 123 0.83 31.83 -9.34
C LEU A 123 1.55 33.17 -9.59
N GLN A 124 2.76 33.12 -10.13
CA GLN A 124 3.59 34.32 -10.32
C GLN A 124 3.37 34.99 -11.68
N THR A 125 3.11 34.20 -12.72
CA THR A 125 3.00 34.71 -14.09
C THR A 125 1.59 34.50 -14.67
N GLU A 126 1.17 35.39 -15.57
CA GLU A 126 -0.10 35.23 -16.30
C GLU A 126 -0.13 33.94 -17.13
N ARG A 127 1.02 33.52 -17.66
CA ARG A 127 1.12 32.27 -18.43
C ARG A 127 0.82 31.05 -17.57
N ASP A 128 1.35 30.98 -16.36
CA ASP A 128 1.06 29.89 -15.40
C ASP A 128 -0.44 29.85 -15.09
N LYS A 129 -1.02 31.03 -14.85
CA LYS A 129 -2.44 31.19 -14.51
C LYS A 129 -3.35 30.72 -15.63
N LEU A 130 -3.12 31.19 -16.85
CA LEU A 130 -3.88 30.77 -18.03
C LEU A 130 -3.80 29.25 -18.21
N ARG A 131 -2.62 28.66 -18.05
CA ARG A 131 -2.45 27.22 -18.19
C ARG A 131 -3.23 26.42 -17.14
N VAL A 132 -3.20 26.85 -15.88
CA VAL A 132 -3.97 26.23 -14.81
C VAL A 132 -5.47 26.36 -15.06
N LEU A 133 -5.95 27.54 -15.48
CA LEU A 133 -7.35 27.76 -15.83
C LEU A 133 -7.80 26.84 -16.97
N ASP A 134 -7.01 26.68 -18.03
CA ASP A 134 -7.31 25.75 -19.13
C ASP A 134 -7.38 24.29 -18.64
N GLY A 135 -6.50 23.91 -17.71
CA GLY A 135 -6.52 22.59 -17.07
C GLY A 135 -7.79 22.34 -16.25
N LEU A 136 -8.19 23.34 -15.45
CA LEU A 136 -9.42 23.28 -14.66
C LEU A 136 -10.68 23.24 -15.52
N GLU A 137 -10.71 24.02 -16.61
CA GLU A 137 -11.80 24.06 -17.57
C GLU A 137 -12.00 22.68 -18.23
N GLY A 138 -10.90 22.04 -18.64
CA GLY A 138 -10.92 20.68 -19.19
C GLY A 138 -11.46 19.64 -18.20
N ALA A 139 -11.01 19.71 -16.93
CA ALA A 139 -11.50 18.82 -15.87
C ALA A 139 -13.00 19.05 -15.54
N SER A 140 -13.43 20.31 -15.52
CA SER A 140 -14.83 20.69 -15.23
C SER A 140 -15.77 20.29 -16.36
N THR A 141 -15.33 20.43 -17.61
CA THR A 141 -16.07 19.98 -18.79
C THR A 141 -16.24 18.46 -18.79
N ALA A 142 -15.19 17.71 -18.46
CA ALA A 142 -15.26 16.24 -18.33
C ALA A 142 -16.22 15.79 -17.21
N ALA A 143 -16.40 16.62 -16.18
CA ALA A 143 -17.32 16.38 -15.07
C ALA A 143 -18.74 16.95 -15.29
N GLY A 144 -18.98 17.67 -16.39
CA GLY A 144 -20.28 18.28 -16.70
C GLY A 144 -20.68 19.44 -15.79
N LYS A 145 -19.72 20.15 -15.18
CA LYS A 145 -19.97 21.30 -14.28
C LYS A 145 -19.78 22.64 -14.99
N ALA A 146 -20.59 23.63 -14.60
CA ALA A 146 -20.41 25.01 -15.05
C ALA A 146 -19.08 25.58 -14.54
N PHE A 147 -18.32 26.20 -15.44
CA PHE A 147 -17.00 26.75 -15.14
C PHE A 147 -17.02 28.27 -15.33
N ASP A 148 -16.95 29.01 -14.22
CA ASP A 148 -16.81 30.47 -14.25
C ASP A 148 -15.33 30.86 -14.20
N ARG A 149 -14.78 31.06 -15.41
CA ARG A 149 -13.36 31.38 -15.59
C ARG A 149 -12.98 32.72 -15.00
N GLU A 150 -13.85 33.73 -15.08
CA GLU A 150 -13.56 35.10 -14.65
C GLU A 150 -13.47 35.18 -13.12
N THR A 151 -14.43 34.56 -12.42
CA THR A 151 -14.41 34.50 -10.95
C THR A 151 -13.20 33.73 -10.44
N LEU A 152 -12.84 32.62 -11.10
CA LEU A 152 -11.65 31.84 -10.75
C LEU A 152 -10.35 32.60 -10.98
N ASP A 153 -10.24 33.32 -12.10
CA ASP A 153 -9.08 34.16 -12.42
C ASP A 153 -8.86 35.24 -11.35
N ALA A 154 -9.93 35.95 -10.98
CA ALA A 154 -9.89 36.97 -9.93
C ALA A 154 -9.48 36.36 -8.58
N THR A 155 -10.02 35.18 -8.25
CA THR A 155 -9.72 34.49 -6.99
C THR A 155 -8.26 34.04 -6.92
N ILE A 156 -7.73 33.42 -7.98
CA ILE A 156 -6.33 32.96 -8.04
C ILE A 156 -5.37 34.14 -7.95
N SER A 157 -5.70 35.26 -8.63
CA SER A 157 -4.89 36.49 -8.59
C SER A 157 -4.82 37.12 -7.19
N GLY A 158 -5.88 36.96 -6.40
CA GLY A 158 -5.96 37.45 -5.02
C GLY A 158 -5.32 36.55 -3.96
N LEU A 159 -4.78 35.38 -4.32
CA LEU A 159 -4.27 34.42 -3.33
C LEU A 159 -3.05 34.95 -2.56
N GLY A 160 -3.20 34.98 -1.23
CA GLY A 160 -2.12 35.27 -0.29
C GLY A 160 -1.11 34.14 -0.17
N LYS A 161 0.00 34.41 0.56
CA LYS A 161 0.95 33.33 0.91
C LYS A 161 0.24 32.30 1.79
N ARG A 162 0.46 31.01 1.51
CA ARG A 162 -0.10 29.87 2.29
C ARG A 162 -1.62 29.73 2.22
N VAL A 163 -2.26 30.46 1.30
CA VAL A 163 -3.68 30.29 0.96
C VAL A 163 -3.75 29.53 -0.35
N PHE A 164 -4.64 28.56 -0.42
CA PHE A 164 -4.85 27.71 -1.57
C PHE A 164 -6.32 27.73 -1.98
N LEU A 165 -6.55 27.73 -3.28
CA LEU A 165 -7.83 27.42 -3.88
C LEU A 165 -7.92 25.90 -4.07
N MET A 166 -8.88 25.26 -3.40
CA MET A 166 -9.25 23.87 -3.64
C MET A 166 -10.39 23.83 -4.66
N ASN A 167 -10.16 23.18 -5.80
CA ASN A 167 -11.21 22.84 -6.74
C ASN A 167 -11.41 21.31 -6.76
N ASN A 168 -12.61 20.85 -6.42
CA ASN A 168 -12.96 19.44 -6.37
C ASN A 168 -14.15 19.17 -7.28
N VAL A 169 -14.01 18.19 -8.18
CA VAL A 169 -15.06 17.82 -9.14
C VAL A 169 -16.33 17.33 -8.45
N HIS A 170 -16.27 16.93 -7.19
CA HIS A 170 -17.42 16.48 -6.41
C HIS A 170 -18.11 17.59 -5.60
N ASP A 171 -17.49 18.78 -5.46
CA ASP A 171 -18.03 19.88 -4.66
C ASP A 171 -18.72 20.94 -5.54
N ASP A 172 -19.75 21.61 -5.02
CA ASP A 172 -20.56 22.56 -5.81
C ASP A 172 -19.80 23.84 -6.20
N ALA A 173 -18.81 24.22 -5.39
CA ALA A 173 -18.00 25.40 -5.62
C ALA A 173 -16.55 25.20 -5.11
N PRO A 174 -15.56 25.89 -5.70
CA PRO A 174 -14.21 25.96 -5.18
C PRO A 174 -14.17 26.57 -3.78
N VAL A 175 -13.21 26.16 -2.96
CA VAL A 175 -13.06 26.60 -1.57
C VAL A 175 -11.66 27.13 -1.32
N LEU A 176 -11.56 28.25 -0.59
CA LEU A 176 -10.30 28.75 -0.08
C LEU A 176 -9.96 28.11 1.26
N PHE A 177 -8.71 27.69 1.44
CA PHE A 177 -8.22 27.24 2.73
C PHE A 177 -6.77 27.69 2.96
N GLU A 178 -6.42 27.80 4.24
CA GLU A 178 -5.07 28.13 4.68
C GLU A 178 -4.34 26.92 5.24
N THR A 179 -3.03 26.86 5.06
CA THR A 179 -2.22 25.79 5.65
C THR A 179 -2.12 25.93 7.16
N ARG A 180 -2.33 24.84 7.90
CA ARG A 180 -1.97 24.76 9.32
C ARG A 180 -0.46 24.95 9.53
N TRP A 181 -0.05 25.39 10.71
CA TRP A 181 1.38 25.45 11.05
C TRP A 181 1.99 24.04 11.07
N VAL A 182 2.92 23.76 10.14
CA VAL A 182 3.50 22.43 9.90
C VAL A 182 4.70 22.08 10.79
N LEU A 183 5.00 22.86 11.85
CA LEU A 183 6.20 22.69 12.71
C LEU A 183 7.51 22.54 11.91
N SER A 184 7.58 23.11 10.69
CA SER A 184 8.76 23.09 9.84
C SER A 184 9.53 24.39 9.99
N TYR A 185 10.82 24.27 10.28
CA TYR A 185 11.75 25.41 10.33
C TYR A 185 12.28 25.83 8.96
N LEU A 186 11.81 25.19 7.87
CA LEU A 186 12.18 25.52 6.48
C LEU A 186 13.69 25.60 6.23
N ARG A 187 14.48 24.70 6.84
CA ARG A 187 15.95 24.69 6.76
C ARG A 187 16.51 24.24 5.40
N GLY A 188 15.66 23.96 4.41
CA GLY A 188 16.05 23.39 3.12
C GLY A 188 16.25 21.87 3.16
N PRO A 189 16.74 21.27 2.05
CA PRO A 189 16.90 19.82 1.92
C PRO A 189 18.03 19.28 2.81
N LEU A 190 17.85 18.07 3.33
CA LEU A 190 18.89 17.38 4.10
C LEU A 190 20.01 16.87 3.17
N THR A 191 21.25 17.00 3.61
CA THR A 191 22.40 16.43 2.90
C THR A 191 22.51 14.93 3.13
N ARG A 192 23.26 14.22 2.27
CA ARG A 192 23.50 12.77 2.40
C ARG A 192 24.07 12.39 3.76
N MET A 193 25.05 13.15 4.29
CA MET A 193 25.61 12.93 5.62
C MET A 193 24.58 13.12 6.75
N GLN A 194 23.68 14.10 6.62
CA GLN A 194 22.63 14.32 7.62
C GLN A 194 21.62 13.17 7.61
N ILE A 195 21.24 12.67 6.43
CA ILE A 195 20.39 11.50 6.29
C ILE A 195 21.06 10.26 6.90
N GLU A 196 22.36 10.06 6.63
CA GLU A 196 23.11 8.95 7.20
C GLU A 196 23.18 9.00 8.73
N THR A 197 23.45 10.18 9.29
CA THR A 197 23.46 10.39 10.74
C THR A 197 22.10 10.06 11.36
N LEU A 198 21.01 10.56 10.74
CA LEU A 198 19.63 10.29 11.18
C LEU A 198 19.27 8.80 11.12
N MET A 199 19.76 8.09 10.11
CA MET A 199 19.42 6.69 9.86
C MET A 199 20.36 5.68 10.53
N SER A 200 21.45 6.14 11.16
CA SER A 200 22.49 5.29 11.78
C SER A 200 21.92 4.22 12.73
N ALA A 201 21.10 4.62 13.70
CA ALA A 201 20.47 3.70 14.65
C ALA A 201 19.53 2.69 13.96
N ARG A 202 18.81 3.12 12.90
CA ARG A 202 17.93 2.23 12.13
C ARG A 202 18.70 1.23 11.27
N LYS A 203 19.82 1.65 10.67
CA LYS A 203 20.71 0.74 9.93
C LYS A 203 21.29 -0.33 10.85
N GLN A 204 21.71 0.03 12.06
CA GLN A 204 22.21 -0.91 13.06
C GLN A 204 21.12 -1.91 13.51
N GLN A 205 19.88 -1.45 13.73
CA GLN A 205 18.75 -2.33 14.04
C GLN A 205 18.32 -3.22 12.86
N GLY A 206 18.44 -2.72 11.62
CA GLY A 206 18.16 -3.48 10.40
C GLY A 206 19.18 -4.59 10.15
N ALA A 207 20.47 -4.29 10.32
CA ALA A 207 21.55 -5.28 10.19
C ALA A 207 21.42 -6.42 11.23
N GLY A 208 20.93 -6.12 12.43
CA GLY A 208 20.65 -7.12 13.46
C GLY A 208 19.39 -7.99 13.20
N ARG A 209 18.45 -7.52 12.38
CA ARG A 209 17.22 -8.27 12.00
C ARG A 209 17.39 -9.15 10.78
N THR A 210 18.24 -8.77 9.83
CA THR A 210 18.63 -9.63 8.69
C THR A 210 19.38 -10.89 9.13
N ALA A 211 19.90 -10.94 10.35
CA ALA A 211 20.46 -12.16 10.94
C ALA A 211 19.40 -13.09 11.57
N ALA A 212 18.12 -12.67 11.64
CA ALA A 212 17.08 -13.35 12.42
C ALA A 212 15.74 -13.57 11.67
N ALA A 213 15.73 -13.54 10.34
CA ALA A 213 14.55 -13.89 9.54
C ALA A 213 14.75 -15.23 8.80
N ASP A 214 13.81 -16.15 9.03
CA ASP A 214 13.58 -17.49 8.47
C ASP A 214 14.60 -18.61 8.75
N PRO A 215 14.24 -19.64 9.56
CA PRO A 215 14.98 -20.91 9.66
C PRO A 215 14.87 -21.78 8.39
N SER A 216 14.20 -21.32 7.33
CA SER A 216 13.87 -22.12 6.14
C SER A 216 14.65 -21.73 4.88
N THR A 217 15.67 -20.88 4.96
CA THR A 217 16.66 -20.76 3.88
C THR A 217 17.87 -21.60 4.25
N PRO A 218 18.37 -22.51 3.39
CA PRO A 218 19.38 -23.47 3.80
C PRO A 218 20.66 -22.73 4.21
N ALA A 219 21.10 -22.95 5.43
CA ALA A 219 22.49 -22.71 5.78
C ALA A 219 23.34 -23.39 4.70
N ALA A 220 24.23 -22.65 4.04
CA ALA A 220 25.21 -23.23 3.15
C ALA A 220 25.98 -24.29 3.94
N ALA A 221 25.62 -25.55 3.72
CA ALA A 221 26.20 -26.68 4.41
C ALA A 221 27.59 -26.91 3.82
N SER A 222 28.55 -26.08 4.21
CA SER A 222 29.96 -26.28 3.87
C SER A 222 30.43 -27.51 4.65
N ALA A 223 30.50 -28.65 3.96
CA ALA A 223 30.95 -29.91 4.55
C ALA A 223 32.34 -30.24 4.03
N ARG A 224 33.25 -30.63 4.92
CA ARG A 224 34.55 -31.18 4.52
C ARG A 224 34.35 -32.57 3.93
N LEU A 225 34.91 -32.80 2.75
CA LEU A 225 34.85 -34.10 2.08
C LEU A 225 35.49 -35.21 2.91
N SER A 226 34.89 -36.39 2.86
CA SER A 226 35.56 -37.61 3.27
C SER A 226 36.69 -37.99 2.28
N LYS A 227 37.67 -38.76 2.76
CA LYS A 227 38.82 -39.24 1.95
C LYS A 227 38.40 -40.05 0.71
N LYS A 228 37.18 -40.59 0.70
CA LYS A 228 36.58 -41.34 -0.41
C LYS A 228 35.99 -40.41 -1.47
N GLU A 229 35.32 -39.34 -1.06
CA GLU A 229 34.75 -38.34 -1.96
C GLU A 229 35.82 -37.44 -2.62
N GLN A 230 36.96 -37.21 -1.95
CA GLN A 230 38.10 -36.50 -2.55
C GLN A 230 38.63 -37.20 -3.82
N LYS A 231 38.59 -38.54 -3.86
CA LYS A 231 38.95 -39.36 -5.04
C LYS A 231 37.86 -39.36 -6.11
N ALA A 232 36.59 -39.45 -5.72
CA ALA A 232 35.45 -39.48 -6.65
C ALA A 232 35.35 -38.18 -7.47
N ALA A 233 35.63 -37.05 -6.83
CA ALA A 233 35.65 -35.76 -7.50
C ALA A 233 36.86 -35.57 -8.44
N ALA A 234 37.84 -36.49 -8.48
CA ALA A 234 39.01 -36.42 -9.38
C ALA A 234 38.72 -36.96 -10.79
N GLY A 235 37.44 -37.04 -11.19
CA GLY A 235 37.00 -37.44 -12.52
C GLY A 235 36.79 -38.94 -12.70
N GLN A 236 36.09 -39.59 -11.77
CA GLN A 236 35.64 -40.98 -11.99
C GLN A 236 34.23 -41.01 -12.61
N GLU A 237 34.09 -41.84 -13.65
CA GLU A 237 32.79 -42.27 -14.18
C GLU A 237 31.95 -42.88 -13.06
N LYS A 238 30.64 -42.66 -13.16
CA LYS A 238 29.63 -43.10 -12.20
C LYS A 238 29.83 -44.57 -11.78
N PRO A 239 29.82 -44.88 -10.47
CA PRO A 239 29.91 -46.26 -9.99
C PRO A 239 28.79 -47.15 -10.57
N VAL A 240 29.13 -48.39 -10.95
CA VAL A 240 28.24 -49.39 -11.59
C VAL A 240 27.23 -50.00 -10.60
N VAL A 241 26.68 -49.21 -9.68
CA VAL A 241 25.61 -49.65 -8.78
C VAL A 241 24.29 -49.34 -9.45
N THR A 242 23.50 -50.37 -9.75
CA THR A 242 22.16 -50.21 -10.31
C THR A 242 21.26 -49.57 -9.25
N ALA A 243 20.81 -48.34 -9.48
CA ALA A 243 19.86 -47.67 -8.60
C ALA A 243 18.54 -48.46 -8.56
N ALA A 244 17.90 -48.53 -7.38
CA ALA A 244 16.60 -49.17 -7.24
C ALA A 244 15.43 -48.29 -7.73
N ALA A 245 15.70 -47.00 -7.98
CA ALA A 245 14.73 -45.99 -8.36
C ALA A 245 15.21 -45.23 -9.62
N PRO A 246 14.31 -44.55 -10.35
CA PRO A 246 14.67 -43.68 -11.47
C PRO A 246 15.70 -42.64 -11.06
N GLU A 247 16.59 -42.28 -11.98
CA GLU A 247 17.65 -41.31 -11.73
C GLU A 247 17.39 -40.01 -12.49
N THR A 248 17.69 -38.89 -11.83
CA THR A 248 17.57 -37.55 -12.41
C THR A 248 18.79 -36.73 -11.98
N TRP A 249 19.17 -35.73 -12.77
CA TRP A 249 20.23 -34.79 -12.43
C TRP A 249 19.61 -33.42 -12.20
N LEU A 250 20.06 -32.72 -11.17
CA LEU A 250 19.58 -31.38 -10.89
C LEU A 250 20.49 -30.33 -11.54
N ASP A 251 19.86 -29.27 -12.04
CA ASP A 251 20.55 -28.08 -12.51
C ASP A 251 21.12 -27.27 -11.36
N ALA A 252 22.30 -26.71 -11.56
CA ALA A 252 22.87 -25.74 -10.64
C ALA A 252 22.11 -24.41 -10.77
N THR A 253 21.56 -23.90 -9.67
CA THR A 253 20.91 -22.58 -9.62
C THR A 253 21.95 -21.46 -9.43
N ARG A 254 23.16 -21.82 -8.98
CA ARG A 254 24.29 -20.91 -8.77
C ARG A 254 25.43 -21.22 -9.73
N PRO A 255 26.14 -20.19 -10.22
CA PRO A 255 27.32 -20.41 -11.05
C PRO A 255 28.41 -21.14 -10.26
N LEU A 256 29.12 -22.05 -10.93
CA LEU A 256 30.25 -22.76 -10.35
C LEU A 256 31.38 -21.75 -10.02
N PRO A 257 31.83 -21.64 -8.76
CA PRO A 257 32.91 -20.74 -8.39
C PRO A 257 34.23 -21.08 -9.09
N ALA A 258 35.01 -20.05 -9.45
CA ALA A 258 36.31 -20.24 -10.10
C ALA A 258 37.27 -21.07 -9.21
N GLY A 259 37.99 -22.02 -9.82
CA GLY A 259 38.90 -22.92 -9.08
C GLY A 259 38.20 -24.04 -8.31
N THR A 260 36.88 -24.24 -8.49
CA THR A 260 36.14 -25.37 -7.93
C THR A 260 35.73 -26.35 -9.02
N ARG A 261 35.55 -27.62 -8.64
CA ARG A 261 35.07 -28.70 -9.53
C ARG A 261 33.64 -29.09 -9.20
N LEU A 262 32.88 -29.49 -10.22
CA LEU A 262 31.51 -29.95 -10.06
C LEU A 262 31.48 -31.43 -9.63
N LEU A 263 30.81 -31.70 -8.52
CA LEU A 263 30.57 -33.04 -7.98
C LEU A 263 29.07 -33.25 -7.78
N TYR A 264 28.53 -34.29 -8.39
CA TYR A 264 27.17 -34.74 -8.14
C TYR A 264 27.11 -35.68 -6.94
N ARG A 265 26.25 -35.37 -5.97
CA ARG A 265 25.98 -36.21 -4.80
C ARG A 265 24.55 -36.78 -4.84
N PRO A 266 24.33 -38.04 -4.46
CA PRO A 266 23.01 -38.64 -4.50
C PRO A 266 22.11 -38.09 -3.40
N GLY A 267 20.87 -37.76 -3.77
CA GLY A 267 19.76 -37.36 -2.93
C GLY A 267 18.50 -38.14 -3.30
N LEU A 268 17.50 -38.10 -2.41
CA LEU A 268 16.16 -38.63 -2.64
C LEU A 268 15.26 -37.47 -3.03
N LEU A 269 14.67 -37.50 -4.22
CA LEU A 269 13.80 -36.45 -4.74
C LEU A 269 12.41 -36.99 -5.03
N THR A 270 11.37 -36.23 -4.69
CA THR A 270 10.02 -36.53 -5.13
C THR A 270 9.14 -35.29 -5.14
N SER A 271 8.17 -35.26 -6.06
CA SER A 271 7.08 -34.28 -6.04
C SER A 271 5.91 -34.82 -5.23
N THR A 272 5.31 -33.96 -4.42
CA THR A 272 4.25 -34.32 -3.48
C THR A 272 3.13 -33.31 -3.58
N SER A 273 1.89 -33.76 -3.38
CA SER A 273 0.71 -32.92 -3.38
C SER A 273 -0.02 -33.07 -2.06
N LEU A 274 -0.28 -31.94 -1.40
CA LEU A 274 -0.93 -31.86 -0.10
C LEU A 274 -2.24 -31.07 -0.21
N HIS A 275 -3.32 -31.66 0.27
CA HIS A 275 -4.61 -31.02 0.35
C HIS A 275 -4.92 -30.53 1.76
N TYR A 276 -5.20 -29.23 1.89
CA TYR A 276 -5.63 -28.58 3.11
C TYR A 276 -7.11 -28.23 3.02
N ALA A 277 -7.94 -28.88 3.84
CA ALA A 277 -9.37 -28.63 3.85
C ALA A 277 -9.93 -28.44 5.26
N ASN A 278 -10.42 -27.23 5.53
CA ASN A 278 -11.05 -26.83 6.79
C ASN A 278 -12.29 -25.94 6.54
N ALA A 279 -13.48 -26.51 6.74
CA ALA A 279 -14.75 -25.82 6.48
C ALA A 279 -14.96 -24.57 7.36
N ARG A 280 -14.45 -24.55 8.59
CA ARG A 280 -14.59 -23.41 9.51
C ARG A 280 -13.72 -22.23 9.07
N ALA A 281 -12.52 -22.51 8.56
CA ALA A 281 -11.62 -21.52 8.02
C ALA A 281 -11.88 -21.21 6.53
N LYS A 282 -12.85 -21.90 5.89
CA LYS A 282 -13.14 -21.80 4.45
C LYS A 282 -11.92 -22.03 3.56
N ILE A 283 -11.04 -22.94 3.98
CA ILE A 283 -9.83 -23.29 3.24
C ILE A 283 -10.05 -24.64 2.57
N ASP A 284 -9.77 -24.68 1.27
CA ASP A 284 -9.75 -25.83 0.37
C ASP A 284 -8.66 -25.54 -0.65
N ASP A 285 -7.44 -25.99 -0.35
CA ASP A 285 -6.23 -25.59 -1.08
C ASP A 285 -5.31 -26.79 -1.32
N TRP A 286 -4.73 -26.84 -2.52
CA TRP A 286 -3.77 -27.87 -2.92
C TRP A 286 -2.40 -27.25 -3.09
N SER A 287 -1.40 -27.83 -2.43
CA SER A 287 -0.02 -27.38 -2.52
C SER A 287 0.84 -28.50 -3.09
N THR A 288 1.56 -28.20 -4.17
CA THR A 288 2.58 -29.07 -4.75
C THR A 288 3.94 -28.66 -4.24
N LEU A 289 4.68 -29.63 -3.69
CA LEU A 289 6.01 -29.43 -3.11
C LEU A 289 6.98 -30.47 -3.66
N THR A 290 8.18 -30.03 -4.01
CA THR A 290 9.31 -30.90 -4.30
C THR A 290 10.14 -31.06 -3.03
N VAL A 291 10.37 -32.31 -2.63
CA VAL A 291 11.14 -32.66 -1.42
C VAL A 291 12.44 -33.32 -1.83
N LEU A 292 13.56 -32.75 -1.39
CA LEU A 292 14.91 -33.28 -1.60
C LEU A 292 15.53 -33.62 -0.26
N ALA A 293 15.98 -34.85 -0.08
CA ALA A 293 16.64 -35.29 1.15
C ALA A 293 17.99 -35.96 0.85
N PRO A 294 18.98 -35.88 1.76
CA PRO A 294 20.19 -36.69 1.63
C PRO A 294 19.85 -38.18 1.71
N VAL A 295 20.56 -39.01 0.93
CA VAL A 295 20.44 -40.46 1.04
C VAL A 295 21.11 -40.92 2.34
N PRO A 296 20.41 -41.64 3.24
CA PRO A 296 20.98 -42.07 4.50
C PRO A 296 21.85 -43.33 4.30
N GLU A 297 22.96 -43.42 5.03
CA GLU A 297 23.84 -44.60 5.03
C GLU A 297 23.14 -45.86 5.58
N ARG A 298 22.17 -45.68 6.49
CA ARG A 298 21.42 -46.76 7.13
C ARG A 298 19.94 -46.66 6.81
N ALA A 299 19.33 -47.77 6.42
CA ALA A 299 17.89 -47.86 6.10
C ALA A 299 16.95 -47.44 7.25
N THR A 300 17.40 -47.60 8.50
CA THR A 300 16.60 -47.27 9.70
C THR A 300 16.44 -45.76 9.90
N THR A 301 17.42 -44.97 9.45
CA THR A 301 17.40 -43.50 9.57
C THR A 301 16.31 -42.92 8.67
N SER A 302 15.58 -41.92 9.18
CA SER A 302 14.61 -41.18 8.37
C SER A 302 15.38 -40.14 7.54
N PRO A 303 15.27 -40.13 6.21
CA PRO A 303 15.94 -39.12 5.40
C PRO A 303 15.30 -37.73 5.53
N TRP A 304 14.04 -37.67 5.95
CA TRP A 304 13.21 -36.47 5.84
C TRP A 304 13.48 -35.38 6.87
N ASP A 305 14.19 -35.72 7.95
CA ASP A 305 14.47 -34.76 9.02
C ASP A 305 15.44 -33.65 8.54
N ASP A 306 16.29 -33.98 7.56
CA ASP A 306 17.25 -33.06 6.92
C ASP A 306 16.83 -32.70 5.47
N ALA A 307 15.53 -32.78 5.16
CA ALA A 307 15.03 -32.52 3.82
C ALA A 307 14.85 -31.02 3.52
N ASP A 308 15.30 -30.62 2.33
CA ASP A 308 14.90 -29.35 1.72
C ASP A 308 13.53 -29.52 1.05
N VAL A 309 12.71 -28.49 1.17
CA VAL A 309 11.38 -28.47 0.55
C VAL A 309 11.24 -27.21 -0.29
N PHE A 310 10.93 -27.43 -1.56
CA PHE A 310 10.80 -26.38 -2.56
C PHE A 310 9.32 -26.28 -2.96
N PRO A 311 8.70 -25.09 -2.87
CA PRO A 311 7.47 -24.81 -3.59
C PRO A 311 7.65 -25.05 -5.10
N GLU A 312 6.58 -25.39 -5.79
CA GLU A 312 6.60 -25.70 -7.23
C GLU A 312 7.34 -24.65 -8.08
N GLU A 313 7.13 -23.36 -7.79
CA GLU A 313 7.76 -22.22 -8.47
C GLU A 313 9.27 -22.11 -8.29
N ASN A 314 9.82 -22.70 -7.22
CA ASN A 314 11.24 -22.66 -6.87
C ASN A 314 11.88 -24.05 -6.89
N ALA A 315 11.22 -25.04 -7.49
CA ALA A 315 11.78 -26.37 -7.63
C ALA A 315 13.03 -26.32 -8.54
N PRO A 316 14.11 -27.03 -8.18
CA PRO A 316 15.30 -27.10 -9.01
C PRO A 316 14.97 -27.78 -10.35
N GLY A 317 15.59 -27.29 -11.44
CA GLY A 317 15.46 -27.88 -12.77
C GLY A 317 15.98 -29.32 -12.79
N GLU A 318 15.29 -30.18 -13.53
CA GLU A 318 15.64 -31.59 -13.71
C GLU A 318 16.13 -31.85 -15.14
N ARG A 319 17.14 -32.70 -15.27
CA ARG A 319 17.76 -33.09 -16.54
C ARG A 319 18.05 -34.59 -16.58
N GLY A 320 18.06 -35.14 -17.79
CA GLY A 320 18.19 -36.58 -18.04
C GLY A 320 19.61 -37.14 -17.89
N ASP A 321 20.64 -36.30 -17.99
CA ASP A 321 22.06 -36.72 -17.96
C ASP A 321 22.93 -35.71 -17.22
N ALA A 322 24.08 -36.14 -16.72
CA ALA A 322 25.06 -35.30 -16.02
C ALA A 322 25.70 -34.22 -16.92
N GLU A 323 26.18 -33.13 -16.32
CA GLU A 323 27.03 -32.15 -17.01
C GLU A 323 28.40 -32.76 -17.40
N GLN A 324 28.92 -32.38 -18.57
CA GLN A 324 30.19 -32.91 -19.06
C GLN A 324 31.34 -32.54 -18.12
N GLY A 325 32.15 -33.54 -17.76
CA GLY A 325 33.30 -33.35 -16.86
C GLY A 325 32.96 -33.28 -15.37
N ALA A 326 31.68 -33.47 -14.98
CA ALA A 326 31.29 -33.59 -13.57
C ALA A 326 31.68 -34.96 -12.98
N GLY A 327 32.12 -34.97 -11.72
CA GLY A 327 32.30 -36.21 -10.96
C GLY A 327 31.01 -36.68 -10.28
N HIS A 328 30.95 -37.94 -9.86
CA HIS A 328 29.82 -38.50 -9.09
C HIS A 328 30.31 -39.15 -7.80
N ALA A 329 29.65 -38.85 -6.68
CA ALA A 329 29.86 -39.56 -5.43
C ALA A 329 29.21 -40.96 -5.46
N ASP A 330 29.64 -41.85 -4.56
CA ASP A 330 29.06 -43.18 -4.44
C ASP A 330 27.60 -43.13 -3.98
N LEU A 331 26.75 -43.96 -4.58
CA LEU A 331 25.39 -44.20 -4.10
C LEU A 331 25.44 -45.07 -2.83
N PRO A 332 24.89 -44.61 -1.68
CA PRO A 332 24.83 -45.42 -0.48
C PRO A 332 24.06 -46.73 -0.73
N ALA A 333 24.60 -47.85 -0.21
CA ALA A 333 24.03 -49.18 -0.45
C ALA A 333 22.56 -49.31 0.00
N ALA A 334 22.12 -48.48 0.96
CA ALA A 334 20.74 -48.43 1.40
C ALA A 334 19.76 -48.00 0.28
N ALA A 335 20.18 -47.16 -0.67
CA ALA A 335 19.36 -46.70 -1.79
C ALA A 335 19.28 -47.71 -2.96
N ALA A 336 20.14 -48.73 -2.97
CA ALA A 336 20.08 -49.81 -3.96
C ALA A 336 19.00 -50.88 -3.63
N ASN A 337 18.26 -50.73 -2.53
CA ASN A 337 17.23 -51.70 -2.11
C ASN A 337 15.81 -51.10 -2.22
N GLN A 338 14.97 -51.70 -3.07
CA GLN A 338 13.61 -51.22 -3.33
C GLN A 338 12.68 -51.23 -2.11
N LYS A 339 12.93 -52.11 -1.13
CA LYS A 339 12.17 -52.12 0.13
C LYS A 339 12.43 -50.86 0.96
N ASN A 340 13.66 -50.33 0.91
CA ASN A 340 14.03 -49.11 1.62
C ASN A 340 13.38 -47.89 0.96
N ILE A 341 13.39 -47.81 -0.38
CA ILE A 341 12.69 -46.77 -1.16
C ILE A 341 11.20 -46.72 -0.78
N THR A 342 10.54 -47.88 -0.75
CA THR A 342 9.13 -47.99 -0.36
C THR A 342 8.89 -47.58 1.10
N LEU A 343 9.80 -47.93 2.01
CA LEU A 343 9.74 -47.55 3.42
C LEU A 343 9.90 -46.03 3.60
N TRP A 344 10.87 -45.42 2.92
CA TRP A 344 11.12 -43.98 2.99
C TRP A 344 9.95 -43.19 2.41
N ASN A 345 9.35 -43.62 1.30
CA ASN A 345 8.14 -43.01 0.74
C ASN A 345 6.96 -43.03 1.76
N LYS A 346 6.73 -44.14 2.46
CA LYS A 346 5.73 -44.21 3.54
C LYS A 346 6.05 -43.28 4.72
N LYS A 347 7.33 -43.18 5.11
CA LYS A 347 7.78 -42.25 6.15
C LYS A 347 7.56 -40.80 5.73
N LEU A 348 7.76 -40.47 4.44
CA LEU A 348 7.54 -39.12 3.91
C LEU A 348 6.10 -38.67 4.10
N LYS A 349 5.13 -39.51 3.75
CA LYS A 349 3.70 -39.20 3.94
C LYS A 349 3.36 -38.88 5.41
N THR A 350 4.01 -39.57 6.36
CA THR A 350 3.83 -39.30 7.79
C THR A 350 4.51 -38.00 8.21
N TRP A 351 5.72 -37.77 7.73
CA TRP A 351 6.50 -36.55 8.00
C TRP A 351 5.79 -35.30 7.44
N LEU A 352 5.27 -35.34 6.21
CA LEU A 352 4.48 -34.27 5.61
C LEU A 352 3.26 -33.91 6.45
N TYR A 353 2.51 -34.93 6.91
CA TYR A 353 1.35 -34.70 7.78
C TYR A 353 1.70 -34.01 9.11
N GLN A 354 2.89 -34.29 9.66
CA GLN A 354 3.33 -33.77 10.95
C GLN A 354 3.96 -32.37 10.84
N ASN A 355 4.73 -32.13 9.78
CA ASN A 355 5.62 -30.97 9.66
C ASN A 355 5.19 -29.93 8.61
N ARG A 356 4.12 -30.20 7.84
CA ARG A 356 3.60 -29.27 6.82
C ARG A 356 2.18 -28.87 7.13
N SER A 357 1.98 -28.10 8.20
CA SER A 357 0.72 -27.39 8.44
C SER A 357 0.79 -25.98 7.88
N ILE A 358 -0.35 -25.47 7.42
CA ILE A 358 -0.51 -24.04 7.11
C ILE A 358 -1.16 -23.34 8.31
N THR A 359 -0.77 -22.09 8.52
CA THR A 359 -1.40 -21.21 9.50
C THR A 359 -2.41 -20.31 8.81
N ALA A 360 -3.58 -20.20 9.41
CA ALA A 360 -4.60 -19.23 9.05
C ALA A 360 -4.99 -18.38 10.27
N TRP A 361 -5.53 -17.20 10.03
CA TRP A 361 -5.90 -16.24 11.06
C TRP A 361 -7.39 -15.95 11.01
N SER A 362 -7.98 -15.67 12.18
CA SER A 362 -9.39 -15.30 12.27
C SER A 362 -9.59 -14.10 13.18
N CYS A 363 -10.44 -13.17 12.73
CA CYS A 363 -10.96 -12.08 13.52
C CYS A 363 -12.48 -12.22 13.64
N ARG A 364 -12.97 -12.62 14.83
CA ARG A 364 -14.40 -12.87 15.07
C ARG A 364 -15.23 -11.59 14.99
N GLU A 365 -14.67 -10.47 15.42
CA GLU A 365 -15.35 -9.17 15.48
C GLU A 365 -15.73 -8.66 14.09
N LEU A 366 -14.85 -8.88 13.10
CA LEU A 366 -15.08 -8.51 11.71
C LEU A 366 -15.60 -9.67 10.85
N LYS A 367 -15.67 -10.88 11.41
CA LYS A 367 -16.02 -12.13 10.71
C LYS A 367 -15.15 -12.38 9.48
N LEU A 368 -13.87 -12.00 9.58
CA LEU A 368 -12.87 -12.18 8.53
C LEU A 368 -11.94 -13.35 8.87
N LEU A 369 -11.48 -14.01 7.81
CA LEU A 369 -10.55 -15.13 7.82
C LEU A 369 -9.40 -14.78 6.86
N SER A 370 -8.19 -15.22 7.20
CA SER A 370 -7.03 -15.02 6.33
C SER A 370 -7.10 -15.94 5.11
N GLU A 371 -6.33 -15.57 4.09
CA GLU A 371 -6.04 -16.47 2.97
C GLU A 371 -5.01 -17.54 3.37
N PRO A 372 -4.94 -18.68 2.65
CA PRO A 372 -3.90 -19.67 2.83
C PRO A 372 -2.50 -19.05 2.66
N GLY A 373 -1.59 -19.31 3.61
CA GLY A 373 -0.22 -18.79 3.56
C GLY A 373 -0.07 -17.32 3.92
N GLU A 374 -1.16 -16.60 4.19
CA GLU A 374 -1.13 -15.19 4.59
C GLU A 374 -0.49 -15.02 5.99
N THR A 375 0.46 -14.10 6.09
CA THR A 375 1.10 -13.76 7.36
C THR A 375 0.15 -12.99 8.28
N GLU A 376 0.42 -12.99 9.60
CA GLU A 376 -0.42 -12.22 10.54
C GLU A 376 -0.44 -10.72 10.18
N GLY A 377 0.69 -10.17 9.74
CA GLY A 377 0.82 -8.78 9.34
C GLY A 377 -0.05 -8.42 8.14
N GLU A 378 -0.02 -9.23 7.08
CA GLU A 378 -0.87 -9.05 5.90
C GLU A 378 -2.35 -9.15 6.26
N PHE A 379 -2.71 -10.12 7.10
CA PHE A 379 -4.07 -10.24 7.59
C PHE A 379 -4.50 -8.99 8.36
N ARG A 380 -3.65 -8.45 9.24
CA ARG A 380 -3.92 -7.18 9.96
C ARG A 380 -4.10 -5.99 9.02
N VAL A 381 -3.34 -5.92 7.93
CA VAL A 381 -3.56 -4.88 6.90
C VAL A 381 -4.96 -4.98 6.31
N ARG A 382 -5.45 -6.19 6.01
CA ARG A 382 -6.84 -6.38 5.54
C ARG A 382 -7.87 -6.02 6.60
N LEU A 383 -7.64 -6.35 7.87
CA LEU A 383 -8.53 -5.95 8.96
C LEU A 383 -8.60 -4.43 9.08
N THR A 384 -7.46 -3.74 8.92
CA THR A 384 -7.40 -2.26 8.87
C THR A 384 -8.28 -1.72 7.77
N GLN A 385 -8.17 -2.29 6.58
CA GLN A 385 -9.00 -1.88 5.44
C GLN A 385 -10.48 -2.09 5.71
N ALA A 386 -10.88 -3.25 6.23
CA ALA A 386 -12.28 -3.53 6.55
C ALA A 386 -12.86 -2.57 7.61
N LEU A 387 -12.03 -2.14 8.58
CA LEU A 387 -12.42 -1.11 9.54
C LEU A 387 -12.60 0.26 8.88
N HIS A 388 -11.71 0.65 7.96
CA HIS A 388 -11.84 1.89 7.20
C HIS A 388 -13.11 1.89 6.34
N GLU A 389 -13.40 0.80 5.63
CA GLU A 389 -14.61 0.66 4.82
C GLU A 389 -15.87 0.79 5.66
N LYS A 390 -15.91 0.10 6.81
CA LYS A 390 -17.03 0.22 7.75
C LYS A 390 -17.20 1.66 8.26
N ARG A 391 -16.11 2.31 8.64
CA ARG A 391 -16.11 3.70 9.11
C ARG A 391 -16.62 4.65 8.02
N ASP A 392 -16.10 4.53 6.80
CA ASP A 392 -16.46 5.40 5.69
C ASP A 392 -17.94 5.23 5.32
N LEU A 393 -18.45 3.99 5.33
CA LEU A 393 -19.89 3.71 5.16
C LEU A 393 -20.74 4.34 6.26
N ASP A 394 -20.31 4.26 7.52
CA ASP A 394 -21.05 4.85 8.63
C ASP A 394 -21.01 6.39 8.59
N MET A 395 -19.88 6.97 8.17
CA MET A 395 -19.75 8.41 7.91
C MET A 395 -20.63 8.87 6.76
N GLU A 396 -20.76 8.09 5.68
CA GLU A 396 -21.62 8.46 4.55
C GLU A 396 -23.11 8.39 4.92
N LYS A 397 -23.51 7.40 5.73
CA LYS A 397 -24.87 7.37 6.31
C LYS A 397 -25.13 8.60 7.18
N LEU A 398 -24.14 9.03 7.97
CA LEU A 398 -24.24 10.25 8.78
C LEU A 398 -24.38 11.49 7.89
N ARG A 399 -23.54 11.61 6.84
CA ARG A 399 -23.62 12.68 5.86
C ARG A 399 -25.00 12.74 5.21
N THR A 400 -25.49 11.63 4.68
CA THR A 400 -26.81 11.53 4.04
C THR A 400 -27.94 11.90 5.00
N LYS A 401 -27.85 11.55 6.29
CA LYS A 401 -28.84 11.90 7.32
C LYS A 401 -28.88 13.40 7.64
N TYR A 402 -27.74 14.10 7.57
CA TYR A 402 -27.61 15.49 8.02
C TYR A 402 -27.62 16.50 6.87
N LEU A 403 -27.20 16.12 5.66
CA LEU A 403 -27.14 16.99 4.48
C LEU A 403 -28.48 17.72 4.21
N PRO A 404 -29.66 17.05 4.16
CA PRO A 404 -30.93 17.74 3.95
C PRO A 404 -31.29 18.73 5.08
N LYS A 405 -30.84 18.46 6.31
CA LYS A 405 -31.09 19.34 7.46
C LYS A 405 -30.26 20.61 7.37
N PHE A 406 -28.99 20.47 6.98
CA PHE A 406 -28.11 21.60 6.73
C PHE A 406 -28.65 22.48 5.61
N SER A 407 -29.00 21.90 4.46
CA SER A 407 -29.60 22.64 3.33
C SER A 407 -30.85 23.39 3.76
N ARG A 408 -31.74 22.77 4.56
CA ARG A 408 -32.95 23.43 5.07
C ARG A 408 -32.64 24.65 5.94
N VAL A 409 -31.67 24.56 6.85
CA VAL A 409 -31.31 25.68 7.73
C VAL A 409 -30.59 26.79 6.96
N GLN A 410 -29.71 26.42 6.02
CA GLN A 410 -29.05 27.36 5.12
C GLN A 410 -30.06 28.13 4.25
N ASP A 411 -31.07 27.45 3.70
CA ASP A 411 -32.15 28.12 2.97
C ASP A 411 -32.95 29.08 3.86
N LYS A 412 -33.16 28.77 5.15
CA LYS A 412 -33.79 29.71 6.10
C LYS A 412 -32.92 30.93 6.32
N ILE A 413 -31.60 30.75 6.50
CA ILE A 413 -30.63 31.85 6.66
C ILE A 413 -30.68 32.74 5.42
N ARG A 414 -30.51 32.16 4.23
CA ARG A 414 -30.54 32.90 2.96
C ARG A 414 -31.83 33.68 2.77
N ARG A 415 -33.00 33.07 3.01
CA ARG A 415 -34.31 33.76 2.90
C ARG A 415 -34.46 34.89 3.93
N ALA A 416 -33.90 34.72 5.14
CA ALA A 416 -33.91 35.76 6.16
C ALA A 416 -33.00 36.93 5.78
N GLU A 417 -31.80 36.66 5.24
CA GLU A 417 -30.88 37.66 4.69
C GLU A 417 -31.52 38.41 3.52
N GLU A 418 -32.05 37.71 2.51
CA GLU A 418 -32.76 38.31 1.38
C GLU A 418 -33.97 39.17 1.81
N ARG A 419 -34.60 38.85 2.95
CA ARG A 419 -35.70 39.65 3.50
C ARG A 419 -35.18 40.91 4.18
N ILE A 420 -34.11 40.80 4.96
CA ILE A 420 -33.44 41.95 5.57
C ILE A 420 -32.95 42.89 4.47
N ASP A 421 -32.29 42.38 3.43
CA ASP A 421 -31.76 43.17 2.32
C ASP A 421 -32.89 43.90 1.57
N ARG A 422 -34.02 43.21 1.30
CA ARG A 422 -35.19 43.84 0.67
C ARG A 422 -35.81 44.94 1.53
N GLU A 423 -36.01 44.67 2.81
CA GLU A 423 -36.60 45.64 3.75
C GLU A 423 -35.64 46.82 4.01
N GLU A 424 -34.32 46.59 4.06
CA GLU A 424 -33.30 47.64 4.17
C GLU A 424 -33.15 48.44 2.86
N ALA A 425 -33.26 47.81 1.69
CA ALA A 425 -33.25 48.50 0.39
C ALA A 425 -34.50 49.37 0.17
N GLN A 426 -35.69 48.93 0.62
CA GLN A 426 -36.90 49.75 0.64
C GLN A 426 -36.78 50.94 1.61
N TYR A 427 -35.96 50.81 2.65
CA TYR A 427 -35.67 51.88 3.61
C TYR A 427 -34.55 52.84 3.16
N LYS A 428 -33.74 52.45 2.17
CA LYS A 428 -32.57 53.21 1.69
C LYS A 428 -32.67 53.54 0.20
N ASN A 429 -33.17 54.74 -0.10
CA ASN A 429 -32.75 55.45 -1.32
C ASN A 429 -31.42 56.23 -1.12
N GLN A 430 -30.73 56.06 0.01
CA GLN A 430 -29.41 56.66 0.21
C GLN A 430 -28.66 55.99 1.38
N THR A 431 -27.91 54.92 1.11
CA THR A 431 -26.61 54.59 1.74
C THR A 431 -26.14 53.22 1.24
N LEU A 432 -25.44 53.24 0.11
CA LEU A 432 -24.47 52.19 -0.22
C LEU A 432 -23.40 52.21 0.86
N ASN A 433 -23.30 51.11 1.62
CA ASN A 433 -22.03 50.57 2.11
C ASN A 433 -22.25 49.16 2.68
N THR A 434 -21.56 48.22 2.06
CA THR A 434 -20.93 47.04 2.66
C THR A 434 -21.82 45.95 3.24
N ALA A 435 -21.90 44.82 2.53
CA ALA A 435 -22.09 43.51 3.14
C ALA A 435 -21.12 42.52 2.49
N VAL A 436 -20.10 42.15 3.26
CA VAL A 436 -19.21 41.03 2.95
C VAL A 436 -20.05 39.76 3.08
N SER A 437 -20.23 39.04 1.98
CA SER A 437 -20.79 37.70 2.00
C SER A 437 -19.79 36.78 2.70
N ILE A 438 -20.09 36.44 3.96
CA ILE A 438 -19.39 35.35 4.65
C ILE A 438 -19.94 34.06 4.04
N GLY A 439 -19.15 33.51 3.11
CA GLY A 439 -19.43 32.26 2.43
C GLY A 439 -19.68 31.10 3.39
N SER A 440 -20.75 30.36 3.13
CA SER A 440 -21.15 29.15 3.85
C SER A 440 -20.33 27.94 3.40
N THR A 441 -19.08 27.88 3.86
CA THR A 441 -18.19 26.74 3.60
C THR A 441 -18.46 25.56 4.55
N LEU A 442 -19.67 24.99 4.57
CA LEU A 442 -19.95 23.89 5.51
C LEU A 442 -20.74 22.74 4.89
N LEU A 443 -20.10 22.11 3.89
CA LEU A 443 -20.21 20.67 3.64
C LEU A 443 -18.94 20.04 3.03
N GLY A 444 -17.84 20.79 2.96
CA GLY A 444 -16.55 20.36 2.42
C GLY A 444 -15.39 20.55 3.40
N ALA A 445 -15.54 20.10 4.64
CA ALA A 445 -14.44 20.07 5.61
C ALA A 445 -14.63 18.94 6.63
N LEU A 446 -14.71 17.70 6.14
CA LEU A 446 -14.44 16.58 7.03
C LEU A 446 -12.96 16.60 7.39
N LEU A 447 -12.70 16.90 8.68
CA LEU A 447 -11.47 16.73 9.46
C LEU A 447 -10.54 17.96 9.59
N GLY A 448 -10.87 18.90 10.48
CA GLY A 448 -9.96 19.97 10.88
C GLY A 448 -10.38 20.73 12.15
N ARG A 449 -9.77 20.37 13.28
CA ARG A 449 -10.02 20.93 14.63
C ARG A 449 -9.29 22.26 14.84
N ARG A 450 -10.02 23.37 15.04
CA ARG A 450 -9.88 24.34 16.17
C ARG A 450 -10.81 25.54 15.97
N SER A 451 -11.85 25.58 16.79
CA SER A 451 -12.53 26.81 17.20
C SER A 451 -11.68 27.47 18.30
N SER A 452 -11.23 28.69 18.06
CA SER A 452 -11.00 29.67 19.12
C SER A 452 -10.82 31.08 18.54
N THR A 453 -11.92 31.82 18.43
CA THR A 453 -11.88 33.26 18.71
C THR A 453 -13.21 33.68 19.33
N ARG A 454 -13.20 33.77 20.66
CA ARG A 454 -14.09 34.65 21.41
C ARG A 454 -13.80 36.08 20.96
N GLY A 455 -14.79 36.74 20.36
CA GLY A 455 -14.72 38.15 19.94
C GLY A 455 -16.05 38.85 20.20
N THR A 456 -16.15 39.38 21.42
CA THR A 456 -16.97 40.49 21.94
C THR A 456 -18.18 40.98 21.13
N ILE A 457 -19.38 40.70 21.64
CA ILE A 457 -20.61 41.41 21.32
C ILE A 457 -20.55 42.80 21.98
N ASN A 458 -20.39 43.86 21.19
CA ASN A 458 -20.60 45.22 21.67
C ASN A 458 -22.09 45.56 21.61
N ARG A 459 -22.67 45.77 22.80
CA ARG A 459 -23.92 46.52 22.99
C ARG A 459 -23.68 47.97 22.62
N ALA A 460 -24.59 48.56 21.84
CA ALA A 460 -24.87 49.98 21.93
C ALA A 460 -26.37 50.19 21.80
N ALA A 461 -26.95 50.79 22.83
CA ALA A 461 -28.34 51.18 22.92
C ALA A 461 -28.45 52.71 22.80
N SER A 462 -29.67 53.13 22.47
CA SER A 462 -30.24 54.49 22.48
C SER A 462 -30.10 55.35 21.21
N SER A 463 -31.23 55.57 20.53
CA SER A 463 -32.01 56.81 20.68
C SER A 463 -33.36 56.73 19.94
N VAL A 464 -34.33 57.45 20.51
CA VAL A 464 -35.77 57.53 20.23
C VAL A 464 -36.01 58.94 19.65
N ASN A 465 -36.65 59.18 18.50
CA ASN A 465 -38.10 59.26 18.25
C ASN A 465 -38.31 59.75 16.79
N ARG A 466 -39.29 59.21 16.04
CA ARG A 466 -40.22 59.95 15.14
C ARG A 466 -41.11 59.01 14.31
N ALA A 467 -42.41 59.29 14.39
CA ALA A 467 -43.49 59.08 13.42
C ALA A 467 -44.05 57.65 13.12
N SER A 468 -45.36 57.54 13.34
CA SER A 468 -46.25 56.37 13.40
C SER A 468 -46.61 55.68 12.07
N ARG A 469 -45.69 55.69 11.09
CA ARG A 469 -45.73 54.75 9.94
C ARG A 469 -44.43 53.95 9.78
N ALA A 470 -43.30 54.50 10.24
CA ALA A 470 -41.99 53.82 10.30
C ALA A 470 -41.86 52.79 11.45
N MET A 471 -42.87 52.68 12.32
CA MET A 471 -42.85 51.75 13.47
C MET A 471 -43.19 50.31 13.06
N ARG A 472 -44.05 50.12 12.03
CA ARG A 472 -44.37 48.79 11.50
C ARG A 472 -43.20 48.19 10.73
N GLU A 473 -42.52 49.01 9.91
CA GLU A 473 -41.37 48.61 9.11
C GLU A 473 -40.10 48.33 9.96
N LYS A 474 -39.88 49.06 11.06
CA LYS A 474 -38.81 48.74 12.02
C LYS A 474 -39.06 47.44 12.79
N ASP A 475 -40.31 47.13 13.11
CA ASP A 475 -40.69 45.87 13.73
C ASP A 475 -40.57 44.68 12.76
N ASP A 476 -40.73 44.90 11.46
CA ASP A 476 -40.47 43.88 10.41
C ASP A 476 -38.97 43.54 10.33
N ILE A 477 -38.09 44.55 10.22
CA ILE A 477 -36.63 44.34 10.19
C ILE A 477 -36.15 43.67 11.48
N LYS A 478 -36.69 44.07 12.63
CA LYS A 478 -36.34 43.45 13.93
C LYS A 478 -36.75 41.98 14.00
N ARG A 479 -37.93 41.63 13.46
CA ARG A 479 -38.39 40.24 13.36
C ARG A 479 -37.56 39.43 12.38
N ALA A 480 -37.17 40.01 11.25
CA ALA A 480 -36.30 39.35 10.27
C ALA A 480 -34.90 39.07 10.86
N LYS A 481 -34.30 40.03 11.57
CA LYS A 481 -33.03 39.86 12.29
C LYS A 481 -33.10 38.81 13.40
N ALA A 482 -34.20 38.77 14.16
CA ALA A 482 -34.43 37.72 15.16
C ALA A 482 -34.58 36.33 14.51
N GLY A 483 -35.24 36.25 13.35
CA GLY A 483 -35.35 35.02 12.56
C GLY A 483 -34.01 34.53 12.03
N LEU A 484 -33.16 35.43 11.53
CA LEU A 484 -31.79 35.12 11.10
C LEU A 484 -30.96 34.58 12.28
N GLN A 485 -31.01 35.26 13.43
CA GLN A 485 -30.28 34.83 14.62
C GLN A 485 -30.75 33.43 15.10
N ALA A 486 -32.06 33.15 15.07
CA ALA A 486 -32.60 31.85 15.41
C ALA A 486 -32.14 30.75 14.43
N ALA A 487 -32.10 31.05 13.13
CA ALA A 487 -31.61 30.11 12.11
C ALA A 487 -30.10 29.85 12.25
N GLN A 488 -29.30 30.87 12.57
CA GLN A 488 -27.88 30.72 12.89
C GLN A 488 -27.65 29.86 14.15
N GLN A 489 -28.47 30.03 15.19
CA GLN A 489 -28.43 29.16 16.37
C GLN A 489 -28.85 27.71 16.05
N GLU A 490 -29.87 27.51 15.20
CA GLU A 490 -30.26 26.18 14.70
C GLU A 490 -29.10 25.52 13.94
N LEU A 491 -28.34 26.29 13.16
CA LEU A 491 -27.15 25.80 12.43
C LEU A 491 -26.06 25.31 13.38
N VAL A 492 -25.65 26.14 14.35
CA VAL A 492 -24.63 25.77 15.35
C VAL A 492 -25.06 24.53 16.13
N ALA A 493 -26.31 24.47 16.60
CA ALA A 493 -26.83 23.30 17.31
C ALA A 493 -26.93 22.04 16.43
N LEU A 494 -27.05 22.20 15.11
CA LEU A 494 -27.02 21.09 14.16
C LEU A 494 -25.58 20.60 13.92
N GLU A 495 -24.61 21.52 13.83
CA GLU A 495 -23.18 21.23 13.73
C GLU A 495 -22.67 20.46 14.95
N ASP A 496 -23.03 20.89 16.16
CA ASP A 496 -22.60 20.22 17.39
C ASP A 496 -23.19 18.81 17.49
N ARG A 497 -24.46 18.61 17.13
CA ARG A 497 -25.08 17.28 17.06
C ARG A 497 -24.43 16.37 16.02
N PHE A 498 -24.10 16.91 14.84
CA PHE A 498 -23.36 16.16 13.83
C PHE A 498 -21.97 15.75 14.36
N ARG A 499 -21.26 16.65 15.04
CA ARG A 499 -19.95 16.37 15.64
C ARG A 499 -20.05 15.29 16.71
N GLU A 500 -21.01 15.38 17.62
CA GLU A 500 -21.23 14.36 18.66
C GLU A 500 -21.56 12.99 18.06
N ASP A 501 -22.41 12.94 17.04
CA ASP A 501 -22.73 11.70 16.34
C ASP A 501 -21.52 11.12 15.59
N ALA A 502 -20.66 11.98 15.02
CA ALA A 502 -19.40 11.57 14.40
C ALA A 502 -18.37 11.08 15.42
N GLU A 503 -18.24 11.72 16.58
CA GLU A 503 -17.31 11.30 17.65
C GLU A 503 -17.71 9.96 18.29
N LYS A 504 -19.01 9.62 18.30
CA LYS A 504 -19.49 8.29 18.73
C LYS A 504 -19.03 7.17 17.79
N MET A 505 -18.70 7.48 16.54
CA MET A 505 -18.09 6.54 15.60
C MET A 505 -16.60 6.38 15.96
N LYS A 506 -16.32 5.59 17.00
CA LYS A 506 -14.94 5.33 17.45
C LYS A 506 -14.08 4.75 16.31
N ASN A 507 -12.86 5.26 16.17
CA ASN A 507 -11.79 4.56 15.46
C ASN A 507 -11.36 3.38 16.34
N VAL A 508 -11.70 2.17 15.92
CA VAL A 508 -11.13 0.95 16.51
C VAL A 508 -9.73 0.79 15.92
N ASP A 509 -8.71 0.72 16.77
CA ASP A 509 -7.36 0.38 16.31
C ASP A 509 -7.32 -1.13 16.02
N VAL A 510 -6.66 -1.50 14.93
CA VAL A 510 -6.46 -2.89 14.52
C VAL A 510 -5.60 -3.63 15.56
N ALA A 511 -4.75 -2.91 16.28
CA ALA A 511 -3.98 -3.45 17.40
C ALA A 511 -4.88 -3.99 18.52
N ASP A 512 -6.08 -3.43 18.71
CA ASP A 512 -7.03 -3.85 19.75
C ASP A 512 -7.86 -5.07 19.35
N LEU A 513 -7.86 -5.44 18.06
CA LEU A 513 -8.61 -6.59 17.56
C LEU A 513 -7.98 -7.91 18.02
N LYS A 514 -8.84 -8.82 18.50
CA LYS A 514 -8.42 -10.18 18.85
C LYS A 514 -8.30 -11.04 17.59
N VAL A 515 -7.06 -11.26 17.17
CA VAL A 515 -6.68 -12.19 16.11
C VAL A 515 -6.33 -13.54 16.75
N SER A 516 -6.94 -14.62 16.25
CA SER A 516 -6.65 -15.99 16.70
C SER A 516 -6.04 -16.83 15.59
N GLU A 517 -4.99 -17.57 15.93
CA GLU A 517 -4.33 -18.53 15.04
C GLU A 517 -5.16 -19.82 14.86
N ILE A 518 -5.18 -20.34 13.64
CA ILE A 518 -5.81 -21.61 13.26
C ILE A 518 -4.76 -22.42 12.49
N VAL A 519 -4.22 -23.46 13.12
CA VAL A 519 -3.29 -24.38 12.47
C VAL A 519 -4.08 -25.44 11.70
N ILE A 520 -3.81 -25.58 10.41
CA ILE A 520 -4.49 -26.52 9.51
C ILE A 520 -3.47 -27.53 8.99
N ARG A 521 -3.68 -28.80 9.35
CA ARG A 521 -2.89 -29.91 8.84
C ARG A 521 -3.48 -30.44 7.53
N PRO A 522 -2.64 -31.01 6.65
CA PRO A 522 -3.12 -31.60 5.41
C PRO A 522 -3.92 -32.85 5.72
N ARG A 523 -4.87 -33.19 4.86
CA ARG A 523 -5.69 -34.39 5.03
C ARG A 523 -4.85 -35.63 4.74
N LYS A 524 -4.70 -36.50 5.75
CA LYS A 524 -3.87 -37.71 5.61
C LYS A 524 -4.30 -38.63 4.45
N SER A 525 -5.59 -38.67 4.13
CA SER A 525 -6.12 -39.40 2.97
C SER A 525 -5.65 -38.82 1.64
N ASP A 526 -5.48 -37.50 1.58
CA ASP A 526 -5.32 -36.72 0.34
C ASP A 526 -3.87 -36.25 0.14
N ILE A 527 -2.93 -36.76 0.93
CA ILE A 527 -1.49 -36.60 0.67
C ILE A 527 -1.09 -37.61 -0.38
N THR A 528 -0.64 -37.10 -1.52
CA THR A 528 -0.06 -37.87 -2.62
C THR A 528 1.44 -37.66 -2.63
N VAL A 529 2.20 -38.76 -2.62
CA VAL A 529 3.65 -38.75 -2.77
C VAL A 529 3.94 -39.40 -4.10
N GLY A 530 4.68 -38.71 -4.97
CA GLY A 530 5.10 -39.23 -6.26
C GLY A 530 6.06 -40.40 -6.14
N GLU A 531 6.54 -40.88 -7.28
CA GLU A 531 7.65 -41.81 -7.30
C GLU A 531 8.90 -41.14 -6.70
N LEU A 532 9.66 -41.91 -5.92
CA LEU A 532 10.90 -41.43 -5.33
C LEU A 532 12.02 -41.69 -6.35
N SER A 533 12.73 -40.66 -6.76
CA SER A 533 13.89 -40.75 -7.65
C SER A 533 15.19 -40.53 -6.88
N ILE A 534 16.29 -41.07 -7.42
CA ILE A 534 17.63 -40.72 -7.00
C ILE A 534 18.04 -39.47 -7.79
N ALA A 535 18.09 -38.33 -7.10
CA ALA A 535 18.55 -37.09 -7.69
C ALA A 535 20.04 -36.90 -7.47
N TRP A 536 20.77 -36.67 -8.55
CA TRP A 536 22.16 -36.26 -8.52
C TRP A 536 22.20 -34.73 -8.33
N VAL A 537 22.53 -34.31 -7.10
CA VAL A 537 22.54 -32.92 -6.66
C VAL A 537 23.90 -32.29 -6.96
N PRO A 538 23.99 -31.10 -7.58
CA PRO A 538 25.26 -30.46 -7.91
C PRO A 538 25.90 -29.79 -6.69
N TRP A 539 27.20 -30.04 -6.49
CA TRP A 539 28.04 -29.41 -5.47
C TRP A 539 29.31 -28.86 -6.10
N SER A 540 29.74 -27.68 -5.67
CA SER A 540 31.10 -27.20 -5.92
C SER A 540 32.04 -27.81 -4.89
N VAL A 541 33.24 -28.17 -5.32
CA VAL A 541 34.30 -28.69 -4.46
C VAL A 541 35.56 -27.87 -4.68
N SER A 542 36.07 -27.23 -3.63
CA SER A 542 37.36 -26.53 -3.67
C SER A 542 38.54 -27.50 -3.65
N GLU A 543 39.73 -27.01 -4.02
CA GLU A 543 40.98 -27.77 -3.90
C GLU A 543 41.26 -28.23 -2.46
N ASP A 544 40.86 -27.43 -1.47
CA ASP A 544 40.94 -27.76 -0.03
C ASP A 544 39.91 -28.80 0.43
N GLY A 545 39.03 -29.24 -0.49
CA GLY A 545 38.02 -30.26 -0.24
C GLY A 545 36.80 -29.78 0.54
N ILE A 546 36.53 -28.48 0.51
CA ILE A 546 35.26 -27.91 1.01
C ILE A 546 34.22 -28.08 -0.09
N ALA A 547 33.09 -28.71 0.25
CA ALA A 547 31.98 -28.91 -0.66
C ALA A 547 30.81 -27.97 -0.30
N GLU A 548 30.27 -27.27 -1.29
CA GLU A 548 29.09 -26.40 -1.15
C GLU A 548 28.02 -26.77 -2.17
N ARG A 549 26.75 -26.77 -1.76
CA ARG A 549 25.64 -27.13 -2.63
C ARG A 549 25.32 -25.98 -3.60
N LEU A 550 25.09 -26.30 -4.88
CA LEU A 550 24.80 -25.32 -5.93
C LEU A 550 23.29 -25.15 -6.22
N LEU A 551 22.45 -25.36 -5.20
CA LEU A 551 20.99 -25.18 -5.26
C LEU A 551 20.53 -23.86 -4.63
#